data_AF-A0A961Q062-F1
#
_entry.id   AF-A0A961Q062-F1
#
_cell.length_a   1.000
_cell.length_b   1.000
_cell.length_c   1.000
_cell.angle_alpha   90.00
_cell.angle_beta   90.00
_cell.angle_gamma   90.00
#
_symmetry.space_group_name_H-M   'P 1'
#
loop_
_entity.id
_entity.type
_entity.pdbx_description
1 polymer ?
#
loop_
_entity_poly.entity_id
_entity_poly.type
_entity_poly.pdbx_seq_one_letter_code
_entity_poly.pdbx_strand_id
1 'polypeptide(L)'
;AFEFRYRSERIRGVWDFGFAAGSTMAAFVQGAAVGAMMRGIPVEDGQFAGTSLEWLHPFPVLTGIGLVLGYALLGACWLVLKTEGAVADWARDMVFWMAIGVLAIVGPAIVAALTVDMSPGLTQAAARFGMLSSLGAAVGFYALLLLVACAHLRLDGMLYPLGALFFAATFVALAGMMWPYMIPYTLTIRDAAAPEASLRFMLFAGVVVLPVVAIYTIGVYWLFRGKVASTEEP
;
A
#
# COMPACT_ATOMS: atom_id res chain seq x y z
N ALA A 1 -1.16 -21.20 7.17
CA ALA A 1 -1.43 -20.67 8.53
C ALA A 1 -2.91 -20.81 8.90
N PHE A 2 -3.86 -20.23 8.14
CA PHE A 2 -5.30 -20.27 8.48
C PHE A 2 -5.88 -21.68 8.66
N GLU A 3 -5.60 -22.62 7.75
CA GLU A 3 -6.11 -24.01 7.87
C GLU A 3 -5.52 -24.75 9.08
N PHE A 4 -4.25 -24.50 9.42
CA PHE A 4 -3.57 -25.15 10.55
C PHE A 4 -3.93 -24.50 11.90
N ARG A 5 -4.27 -23.20 11.94
CA ARG A 5 -4.80 -22.51 13.14
C ARG A 5 -6.07 -23.18 13.65
N TYR A 6 -6.94 -23.65 12.76
CA TYR A 6 -8.19 -24.33 13.14
C TYR A 6 -7.95 -25.77 13.61
N ARG A 7 -6.87 -26.43 13.16
CA ARG A 7 -6.60 -27.85 13.48
C ARG A 7 -5.64 -28.09 14.66
N SER A 8 -4.96 -27.07 15.19
CA SER A 8 -4.01 -27.25 16.29
C SER A 8 -4.27 -26.31 17.48
N GLU A 9 -4.57 -26.87 18.66
CA GLU A 9 -4.73 -26.09 19.89
C GLU A 9 -3.37 -25.71 20.52
N ARG A 10 -2.36 -26.57 20.39
CA ARG A 10 -1.09 -26.45 21.13
C ARG A 10 -0.07 -25.49 20.51
N ILE A 11 -0.15 -25.23 19.19
CA ILE A 11 0.79 -24.37 18.43
C ILE A 11 0.10 -23.20 17.74
N ARG A 12 -1.12 -22.84 18.18
CA ARG A 12 -1.91 -21.73 17.61
C ARG A 12 -1.13 -20.42 17.58
N GLY A 13 -0.42 -20.09 18.65
CA GLY A 13 0.39 -18.86 18.75
C GLY A 13 1.54 -18.79 17.75
N VAL A 14 2.14 -19.92 17.38
CA VAL A 14 3.21 -19.97 16.35
C VAL A 14 2.64 -19.66 14.97
N TRP A 15 1.45 -20.19 14.65
CA TRP A 15 0.79 -19.93 13.38
C TRP A 15 0.28 -18.50 13.26
N ASP A 16 -0.19 -17.92 14.37
CA ASP A 16 -0.64 -16.52 14.44
C ASP A 16 0.53 -15.57 14.25
N PHE A 17 1.63 -15.82 14.95
CA PHE A 17 2.88 -15.08 14.77
C PHE A 17 3.41 -15.24 13.35
N GLY A 18 3.44 -16.46 12.80
CA GLY A 18 3.91 -16.71 11.45
C GLY A 18 3.08 -15.99 10.38
N PHE A 19 1.76 -15.89 10.57
CA PHE A 19 0.90 -15.11 9.69
C PHE A 19 1.19 -13.61 9.81
N ALA A 20 1.22 -13.07 11.04
CA ALA A 20 1.51 -11.65 11.26
C ALA A 20 2.89 -11.26 10.71
N ALA A 21 3.93 -12.01 11.06
CA ALA A 21 5.29 -11.78 10.60
C ALA A 21 5.40 -11.90 9.07
N GLY A 22 4.76 -12.90 8.47
CA GLY A 22 4.75 -13.07 7.01
C GLY A 22 4.07 -11.92 6.28
N SER A 23 2.90 -11.50 6.74
CA SER A 23 2.17 -10.35 6.17
C SER A 23 2.92 -9.04 6.36
N THR A 24 3.48 -8.79 7.55
CA THR A 24 4.30 -7.60 7.82
C THR A 24 5.55 -7.59 6.96
N MET A 25 6.25 -8.71 6.83
CA MET A 25 7.46 -8.83 6.00
C MET A 25 7.13 -8.60 4.52
N ALA A 26 6.04 -9.18 4.01
CA ALA A 26 5.63 -8.97 2.63
C ALA A 26 5.31 -7.48 2.35
N ALA A 27 4.56 -6.84 3.23
CA ALA A 27 4.25 -5.41 3.14
C ALA A 27 5.51 -4.54 3.22
N PHE A 28 6.42 -4.85 4.15
CA PHE A 28 7.68 -4.12 4.30
C PHE A 28 8.55 -4.24 3.04
N VAL A 29 8.75 -5.46 2.54
CA VAL A 29 9.55 -5.72 1.33
C VAL A 29 8.96 -5.00 0.13
N GLN A 30 7.63 -5.01 -0.03
CA GLN A 30 6.97 -4.29 -1.11
C GLN A 30 7.25 -2.77 -1.04
N GLY A 31 7.13 -2.17 0.15
CA GLY A 31 7.36 -0.73 0.32
C GLY A 31 8.83 -0.35 0.18
N ALA A 32 9.75 -1.19 0.68
CA ALA A 32 11.18 -1.02 0.53
C ALA A 32 11.62 -1.18 -0.92
N ALA A 33 11.04 -2.13 -1.66
CA ALA A 33 11.30 -2.31 -3.09
C ALA A 33 10.90 -1.05 -3.89
N VAL A 34 9.71 -0.49 -3.65
CA VAL A 34 9.28 0.75 -4.29
C VAL A 34 10.22 1.92 -3.95
N GLY A 35 10.62 2.06 -2.69
CA GLY A 35 11.57 3.09 -2.26
C GLY A 35 12.96 2.95 -2.91
N ALA A 36 13.45 1.72 -3.02
CA ALA A 36 14.70 1.43 -3.74
C ALA A 36 14.58 1.74 -5.23
N MET A 37 13.47 1.37 -5.87
CA MET A 37 13.19 1.72 -7.27
C MET A 37 13.16 3.23 -7.49
N MET A 38 12.58 4.01 -6.57
CA MET A 38 12.52 5.47 -6.67
C MET A 38 13.90 6.14 -6.58
N ARG A 39 14.84 5.56 -5.82
CA ARG A 39 16.25 6.01 -5.80
C ARG A 39 16.98 5.73 -7.11
N GLY A 40 16.49 4.78 -7.88
CA GLY A 40 17.11 4.27 -9.10
C GLY A 40 17.87 2.98 -8.83
N ILE A 41 17.79 2.08 -9.81
CA ILE A 41 18.52 0.81 -9.80
C ILE A 41 19.77 1.01 -10.67
N PRO A 42 20.98 0.76 -10.15
CA PRO A 42 22.19 0.82 -10.96
C PRO A 42 22.19 -0.33 -11.97
N VAL A 43 22.25 0.03 -13.25
CA VAL A 43 22.28 -0.89 -14.38
C VAL A 43 23.46 -0.53 -15.25
N GLU A 44 24.38 -1.48 -15.45
CA GLU A 44 25.49 -1.38 -16.41
C GLU A 44 25.29 -2.46 -17.47
N ASP A 45 25.34 -2.09 -18.76
CA ASP A 45 25.17 -3.00 -19.90
C ASP A 45 23.90 -3.90 -19.85
N GLY A 46 22.82 -3.39 -19.27
CA GLY A 46 21.56 -4.13 -19.12
C GLY A 46 21.57 -5.18 -18.01
N GLN A 47 22.63 -5.24 -17.18
CA GLN A 47 22.72 -6.08 -16.00
C GLN A 47 22.65 -5.25 -14.73
N PHE A 48 22.08 -5.84 -13.67
CA PHE A 48 22.07 -5.24 -12.35
C PHE A 48 23.52 -5.15 -11.82
N ALA A 49 24.00 -3.92 -11.65
CA ALA A 49 25.36 -3.62 -11.17
C ALA A 49 25.38 -3.21 -9.68
N GLY A 50 24.22 -3.30 -9.02
CA GLY A 50 24.05 -2.85 -7.65
C GLY A 50 24.46 -3.87 -6.59
N THR A 51 24.35 -3.45 -5.34
CA THR A 51 24.53 -4.33 -4.18
C THR A 51 23.17 -4.83 -3.68
N SER A 52 23.11 -6.07 -3.20
CA SER A 52 21.87 -6.67 -2.67
C SER A 52 21.30 -5.97 -1.43
N LEU A 53 22.04 -5.02 -0.84
CA LEU A 53 21.67 -4.27 0.36
C LEU A 53 21.23 -2.82 0.06
N GLU A 54 21.01 -2.45 -1.20
CA GLU A 54 20.55 -1.10 -1.57
C GLU A 54 19.18 -0.72 -0.98
N TRP A 55 18.36 -1.72 -0.65
CA TRP A 55 17.10 -1.51 0.07
C TRP A 55 17.30 -1.14 1.55
N LEU A 56 18.50 -1.30 2.12
CA LEU A 56 18.80 -1.00 3.52
C LEU A 56 19.10 0.49 3.77
N HIS A 57 18.96 1.33 2.75
CA HIS A 57 19.09 2.77 2.93
C HIS A 57 17.91 3.39 3.71
N PRO A 58 18.11 4.57 4.32
CA PRO A 58 17.08 5.23 5.13
C PRO A 58 15.76 5.46 4.39
N PHE A 59 15.79 5.97 3.15
CA PHE A 59 14.56 6.22 2.41
C PHE A 59 13.73 4.94 2.11
N PRO A 60 14.29 3.86 1.51
CA PRO A 60 13.57 2.60 1.31
C PRO A 60 13.07 1.95 2.59
N VAL A 61 13.85 2.01 3.68
CA VAL A 61 13.40 1.48 4.98
C VAL A 61 12.18 2.26 5.49
N LEU A 62 12.20 3.59 5.39
CA LEU A 62 11.08 4.44 5.79
C LEU A 62 9.85 4.22 4.91
N THR A 63 10.00 4.02 3.59
CA THR A 63 8.87 3.67 2.72
C THR A 63 8.31 2.29 3.02
N GLY A 64 9.17 1.32 3.37
CA GLY A 64 8.77 0.00 3.86
C GLY A 64 7.92 0.07 5.13
N ILE A 65 8.40 0.80 6.15
CA ILE A 65 7.64 1.02 7.39
C ILE A 65 6.34 1.77 7.11
N GLY A 66 6.38 2.80 6.27
CA GLY A 66 5.20 3.57 5.87
C GLY A 66 4.12 2.70 5.22
N LEU A 67 4.51 1.75 4.36
CA LEU A 67 3.56 0.85 3.72
C LEU A 67 2.95 -0.16 4.71
N VAL A 68 3.74 -0.69 5.65
CA VAL A 68 3.22 -1.55 6.73
C VAL A 68 2.15 -0.81 7.53
N LEU A 69 2.44 0.42 7.96
CA LEU A 69 1.50 1.25 8.72
C LEU A 69 0.26 1.60 7.88
N GLY A 70 0.45 1.89 6.59
CA GLY A 70 -0.65 2.10 5.66
C GLY A 70 -1.56 0.89 5.57
N TYR A 71 -1.03 -0.31 5.33
CA TYR A 71 -1.85 -1.51 5.21
C TYR A 71 -2.55 -1.86 6.52
N ALA A 72 -1.90 -1.64 7.66
CA ALA A 72 -2.54 -1.74 8.97
C ALA A 72 -3.69 -0.73 9.13
N LEU A 73 -3.50 0.52 8.68
CA LEU A 73 -4.55 1.55 8.67
C LEU A 73 -5.76 1.14 7.82
N LEU A 74 -5.54 0.69 6.59
CA LEU A 74 -6.64 0.24 5.71
C LEU A 74 -7.37 -0.97 6.29
N GLY A 75 -6.62 -1.92 6.88
CA GLY A 75 -7.18 -3.06 7.59
C GLY A 75 -8.02 -2.65 8.80
N ALA A 76 -7.56 -1.68 9.60
CA ALA A 76 -8.31 -1.15 10.73
C ALA A 76 -9.61 -0.45 10.27
N CYS A 77 -9.55 0.36 9.21
CA CYS A 77 -10.75 0.97 8.63
C CYS A 77 -11.76 -0.09 8.13
N TRP A 78 -11.26 -1.19 7.54
CA TRP A 78 -12.09 -2.32 7.13
C TRP A 78 -12.73 -3.03 8.33
N LEU A 79 -11.98 -3.21 9.42
CA LEU A 79 -12.51 -3.81 10.65
C LEU A 79 -13.63 -2.97 11.27
N VAL A 80 -13.49 -1.64 11.33
CA VAL A 80 -14.58 -0.77 11.82
C VAL A 80 -15.85 -0.92 10.97
N LEU A 81 -15.70 -1.07 9.65
CA LEU A 81 -16.84 -1.29 8.75
C LEU A 81 -17.52 -2.65 8.99
N LYS A 82 -16.77 -3.69 9.31
CA LYS A 82 -17.26 -5.09 9.36
C LYS A 82 -17.57 -5.63 10.74
N THR A 83 -17.17 -4.95 11.81
CA THR A 83 -17.33 -5.42 13.19
C THR A 83 -18.25 -4.51 14.01
N GLU A 84 -18.66 -5.00 15.18
CA GLU A 84 -19.46 -4.29 16.18
C GLU A 84 -18.88 -4.49 17.59
N GLY A 85 -19.33 -3.66 18.54
CA GLY A 85 -18.95 -3.75 19.94
C GLY A 85 -17.46 -3.46 20.18
N ALA A 86 -16.86 -4.21 21.12
CA ALA A 86 -15.49 -3.99 21.59
C ALA A 86 -14.43 -4.07 20.47
N VAL A 87 -14.65 -4.92 19.46
CA VAL A 87 -13.70 -5.07 18.33
C VAL A 87 -13.73 -3.83 17.43
N ALA A 88 -14.90 -3.25 17.19
CA ALA A 88 -15.04 -2.02 16.42
C ALA A 88 -14.41 -0.83 17.15
N ASP A 89 -14.55 -0.77 18.47
CA ASP A 89 -13.93 0.26 19.29
C ASP A 89 -12.40 0.18 19.26
N TRP A 90 -11.84 -1.02 19.47
CA TRP A 90 -10.40 -1.26 19.33
C TRP A 90 -9.88 -0.92 17.93
N ALA A 91 -10.62 -1.31 16.88
CA ALA A 91 -10.23 -1.01 15.51
C ALA A 91 -10.22 0.50 15.23
N ARG A 92 -11.15 1.26 15.81
CA ARG A 92 -11.20 2.72 15.68
C ARG A 92 -9.98 3.39 16.32
N ASP A 93 -9.59 2.95 17.51
CA ASP A 93 -8.38 3.44 18.16
C ASP A 93 -7.15 3.10 17.31
N MET A 94 -7.12 1.91 16.70
CA MET A 94 -6.06 1.51 15.79
C MET A 94 -6.01 2.38 14.52
N VAL A 95 -7.17 2.77 13.94
CA VAL A 95 -7.21 3.72 12.82
C VAL A 95 -6.51 5.03 13.19
N PHE A 96 -6.80 5.58 14.37
CA PHE A 96 -6.18 6.82 14.84
C PHE A 96 -4.66 6.67 15.00
N TRP A 97 -4.20 5.63 15.71
CA TRP A 97 -2.76 5.41 15.94
C TRP A 97 -2.00 5.10 14.66
N MET A 98 -2.57 4.31 13.74
CA MET A 98 -1.94 4.00 12.46
C MET A 98 -1.89 5.23 11.55
N ALA A 99 -2.93 6.07 11.54
CA ALA A 99 -2.93 7.31 10.77
C ALA A 99 -1.86 8.29 11.28
N ILE A 100 -1.72 8.43 12.60
CA ILE A 100 -0.63 9.20 13.22
C ILE A 100 0.73 8.58 12.88
N GLY A 101 0.86 7.25 12.94
CA GLY A 101 2.08 6.55 12.57
C GLY A 101 2.51 6.84 11.12
N VAL A 102 1.57 6.82 10.18
CA VAL A 102 1.83 7.18 8.78
C VAL A 102 2.30 8.64 8.69
N LEU A 103 1.60 9.59 9.32
CA LEU A 103 2.01 11.01 9.35
C LEU A 103 3.41 11.19 9.93
N ALA A 104 3.73 10.48 11.01
CA ALA A 104 5.02 10.53 11.69
C ALA A 104 6.17 9.99 10.82
N ILE A 105 5.90 9.09 9.88
CA ILE A 105 6.90 8.54 8.95
C ILE A 105 7.05 9.40 7.68
N VAL A 106 5.97 10.05 7.21
CA VAL A 106 6.01 10.88 5.98
C VAL A 106 7.05 12.00 6.09
N GLY A 107 7.10 12.72 7.21
CA GLY A 107 8.06 13.80 7.43
C GLY A 107 9.53 13.33 7.33
N PRO A 108 9.96 12.36 8.15
CA PRO A 108 11.29 11.74 8.05
C PRO A 108 11.59 11.17 6.66
N ALA A 109 10.62 10.55 5.97
CA ALA A 109 10.83 10.03 4.63
C ALA A 109 11.17 11.15 3.62
N ILE A 110 10.47 12.28 3.70
CA ILE A 110 10.78 13.47 2.89
C ILE A 110 12.16 14.04 3.25
N VAL A 111 12.50 14.14 4.54
CA VAL A 111 13.81 14.64 4.98
C VAL A 111 14.94 13.72 4.51
N ALA A 112 14.78 12.40 4.67
CA ALA A 112 15.75 11.42 4.20
C ALA A 112 15.92 11.53 2.68
N ALA A 113 14.82 11.71 1.95
CA ALA A 113 14.84 11.90 0.50
C ALA A 113 15.60 13.15 0.06
N LEU A 114 15.45 14.26 0.78
CA LEU A 114 16.01 15.55 0.40
C LEU A 114 17.43 15.80 0.92
N THR A 115 17.86 15.11 1.98
CA THR A 115 19.14 15.43 2.66
C THR A 115 20.12 14.26 2.70
N VAL A 116 19.65 13.04 2.98
CA VAL A 116 20.51 11.88 3.23
C VAL A 116 20.76 11.10 1.95
N ASP A 117 19.71 10.91 1.16
CA ASP A 117 19.70 10.05 -0.02
C ASP A 117 19.53 10.88 -1.30
N MET A 118 20.46 11.83 -1.54
CA MET A 118 20.57 12.62 -2.78
C MET A 118 20.99 11.76 -3.99
N SER A 119 20.27 10.66 -4.19
CA SER A 119 20.40 9.81 -5.36
C SER A 119 19.89 10.56 -6.60
N PRO A 120 20.56 10.41 -7.76
CA PRO A 120 20.11 11.01 -9.01
C PRO A 120 18.66 10.66 -9.35
N GLY A 121 18.21 9.46 -8.97
CA GLY A 121 16.83 9.05 -9.15
C GLY A 121 15.86 9.87 -8.33
N LEU A 122 16.11 10.06 -7.03
CA LEU A 122 15.19 10.82 -6.19
C LEU A 122 15.10 12.31 -6.55
N THR A 123 16.21 12.90 -7.01
CA THR A 123 16.23 14.25 -7.59
C THR A 123 15.37 14.34 -8.86
N GLN A 124 15.46 13.35 -9.75
CA GLN A 124 14.61 13.28 -10.93
C GLN A 124 13.14 13.03 -10.57
N ALA A 125 12.86 12.21 -9.56
CA ALA A 125 11.51 11.98 -9.04
C ALA A 125 10.89 13.29 -8.55
N ALA A 126 11.67 14.09 -7.80
CA ALA A 126 11.26 15.39 -7.31
C ALA A 126 11.04 16.40 -8.45
N ALA A 127 11.94 16.43 -9.45
CA ALA A 127 11.77 17.28 -10.64
C ALA A 127 10.53 16.91 -11.47
N ARG A 128 10.11 15.64 -11.43
CA ARG A 128 8.91 15.11 -12.09
C ARG A 128 7.66 15.15 -11.22
N PHE A 129 7.74 15.77 -10.05
CA PHE A 129 6.59 15.97 -9.18
C PHE A 129 5.64 17.02 -9.79
N GLY A 130 4.89 16.58 -10.80
CA GLY A 130 3.96 17.41 -11.56
C GLY A 130 2.57 17.46 -10.96
N MET A 131 1.63 18.02 -11.72
CA MET A 131 0.25 18.27 -11.28
C MET A 131 -0.50 17.00 -10.82
N LEU A 132 -0.31 15.87 -11.51
CA LEU A 132 -0.98 14.62 -11.12
C LEU A 132 -0.44 14.10 -9.79
N SER A 133 0.88 14.16 -9.61
CA SER A 133 1.54 13.71 -8.38
C SER A 133 1.20 14.59 -7.19
N SER A 134 1.19 15.91 -7.40
CA SER A 134 0.84 16.87 -6.36
C SER A 134 -0.64 16.78 -5.98
N LEU A 135 -1.54 16.57 -6.94
CA LEU A 135 -2.96 16.35 -6.67
C LEU A 135 -3.18 15.07 -5.87
N GLY A 136 -2.57 13.95 -6.29
CA GLY A 136 -2.64 12.69 -5.57
C GLY A 136 -2.08 12.78 -4.14
N ALA A 137 -0.93 13.44 -3.98
CA ALA A 137 -0.32 13.64 -2.67
C ALA A 137 -1.17 14.55 -1.77
N ALA A 138 -1.72 15.64 -2.32
CA ALA A 138 -2.59 16.55 -1.58
C ALA A 138 -3.87 15.84 -1.14
N VAL A 139 -4.57 15.16 -2.06
CA VAL A 139 -5.79 14.39 -1.73
C VAL A 139 -5.49 13.32 -0.70
N GLY A 140 -4.37 12.60 -0.84
CA GLY A 140 -3.93 11.60 0.14
C GLY A 140 -3.69 12.23 1.51
N PHE A 141 -2.94 13.33 1.57
CA PHE A 141 -2.66 14.03 2.81
C PHE A 141 -3.94 14.53 3.51
N TYR A 142 -4.85 15.16 2.77
CA TYR A 142 -6.13 15.60 3.33
C TYR A 142 -7.02 14.43 3.76
N ALA A 143 -7.06 13.34 2.99
CA ALA A 143 -7.79 12.13 3.38
C ALA A 143 -7.24 11.54 4.68
N LEU A 144 -5.92 11.56 4.87
CA LEU A 144 -5.28 11.09 6.10
C LEU A 144 -5.59 12.00 7.30
N LEU A 145 -5.60 13.33 7.12
CA LEU A 145 -6.03 14.26 8.17
C LEU A 145 -7.50 14.07 8.54
N LEU A 146 -8.36 13.89 7.54
CA LEU A 146 -9.77 13.59 7.76
C LEU A 146 -9.97 12.25 8.45
N LEU A 147 -9.14 11.24 8.17
CA LEU A 147 -9.17 9.97 8.92
C LEU A 147 -8.90 10.17 10.40
N VAL A 148 -7.86 10.96 10.74
CA VAL A 148 -7.54 11.27 12.14
C VAL A 148 -8.72 11.99 12.80
N ALA A 149 -9.30 12.99 12.13
CA ALA A 149 -10.44 13.75 12.64
C ALA A 149 -11.70 12.87 12.79
N CYS A 150 -12.07 12.10 11.77
CA CYS A 150 -13.22 11.21 11.79
C CYS A 150 -13.06 10.09 12.82
N ALA A 151 -11.85 9.54 13.00
CA ALA A 151 -11.58 8.54 14.02
C ALA A 151 -11.76 9.13 15.43
N HIS A 152 -11.27 10.35 15.66
CA HIS A 152 -11.44 11.04 16.93
C HIS A 152 -12.91 11.42 17.20
N LEU A 153 -13.64 11.88 16.18
CA LEU A 153 -15.06 12.25 16.25
C LEU A 153 -16.02 11.05 16.19
N ARG A 154 -15.50 9.82 16.10
CA ARG A 154 -16.27 8.56 16.01
C ARG A 154 -17.26 8.51 14.82
N LEU A 155 -16.84 9.05 13.68
CA LEU A 155 -17.60 9.03 12.43
C LEU A 155 -17.27 7.78 11.60
N ASP A 156 -17.75 6.62 12.06
CA ASP A 156 -17.34 5.30 11.56
C ASP A 156 -17.61 5.07 10.07
N GLY A 157 -18.71 5.59 9.54
CA GLY A 157 -19.11 5.39 8.15
C GLY A 157 -18.14 5.99 7.13
N MET A 158 -17.32 6.96 7.53
CA MET A 158 -16.36 7.64 6.65
C MET A 158 -14.96 7.03 6.70
N LEU A 159 -14.64 6.17 7.68
CA LEU A 159 -13.27 5.68 7.88
C LEU A 159 -12.80 4.78 6.73
N TYR A 160 -13.63 3.84 6.29
CA TYR A 160 -13.28 3.00 5.14
C TYR A 160 -13.14 3.76 3.82
N PRO A 161 -14.12 4.57 3.37
CA PRO A 161 -13.97 5.30 2.11
C PRO A 161 -12.80 6.29 2.13
N LEU A 162 -12.53 6.96 3.26
CA LEU A 162 -11.35 7.83 3.39
C LEU A 162 -10.04 7.03 3.38
N GLY A 163 -9.99 5.85 4.01
CA GLY A 163 -8.85 4.93 3.95
C GLY A 163 -8.55 4.47 2.53
N ALA A 164 -9.59 4.06 1.79
CA ALA A 164 -9.49 3.68 0.39
C ALA A 164 -9.06 4.87 -0.49
N LEU A 165 -9.61 6.07 -0.25
CA LEU A 165 -9.23 7.30 -0.95
C LEU A 165 -7.76 7.67 -0.71
N PHE A 166 -7.29 7.59 0.54
CA PHE A 166 -5.89 7.82 0.90
C PHE A 166 -4.96 6.88 0.09
N PHE A 167 -5.29 5.59 0.05
CA PHE A 167 -4.52 4.61 -0.73
C PHE A 167 -4.56 4.88 -2.23
N ALA A 168 -5.74 5.09 -2.80
CA ALA A 168 -5.88 5.38 -4.22
C ALA A 168 -5.12 6.66 -4.62
N ALA A 169 -5.23 7.71 -3.82
CA ALA A 169 -4.58 9.00 -4.07
C ALA A 169 -3.05 8.92 -3.97
N THR A 170 -2.51 8.18 -2.99
CA THR A 170 -1.06 7.94 -2.88
C THR A 170 -0.52 7.06 -4.01
N PHE A 171 -1.28 6.06 -4.47
CA PHE A 171 -0.93 5.31 -5.68
C PHE A 171 -0.93 6.18 -6.94
N VAL A 172 -1.90 7.07 -7.09
CA VAL A 172 -1.91 8.05 -8.19
C VAL A 172 -0.71 8.98 -8.10
N ALA A 173 -0.34 9.41 -6.89
CA ALA A 173 0.84 10.25 -6.68
C ALA A 173 2.12 9.55 -7.14
N LEU A 174 2.30 8.28 -6.73
CA LEU A 174 3.41 7.44 -7.13
C LEU A 174 3.43 7.21 -8.65
N ALA A 175 2.30 6.84 -9.25
CA ALA A 175 2.17 6.61 -10.68
C ALA A 175 2.53 7.87 -11.49
N GLY A 176 2.09 9.05 -11.03
CA GLY A 176 2.43 10.32 -11.65
C GLY A 176 3.94 10.61 -11.62
N MET A 177 4.63 10.28 -10.52
CA MET A 177 6.08 10.46 -10.40
C MET A 177 6.85 9.47 -11.28
N MET A 178 6.37 8.23 -11.42
CA MET A 178 7.03 7.20 -12.21
C MET A 178 6.80 7.35 -13.71
N TRP A 179 5.69 7.96 -14.14
CA TRP A 179 5.38 8.13 -15.55
C TRP A 179 6.48 8.92 -16.30
N PRO A 180 6.91 8.50 -17.51
CA PRO A 180 6.48 7.35 -18.32
C PRO A 180 7.43 6.13 -18.19
N TYR A 181 8.14 6.00 -17.07
CA TYR A 181 9.08 4.91 -16.83
C TYR A 181 8.40 3.66 -16.27
N MET A 182 8.82 2.50 -16.77
CA MET A 182 8.52 1.22 -16.14
C MET A 182 9.54 0.93 -15.02
N ILE A 183 10.83 1.15 -15.33
CA ILE A 183 11.92 1.16 -14.36
C ILE A 183 12.45 2.60 -14.32
N PRO A 184 12.33 3.31 -13.18
CA PRO A 184 12.69 4.72 -13.10
C PRO A 184 14.09 5.01 -13.66
N TYR A 185 14.15 6.03 -14.53
CA TYR A 185 15.38 6.63 -15.10
C TYR A 185 16.18 5.77 -16.08
N THR A 186 15.71 4.58 -16.42
CA THR A 186 16.42 3.65 -17.32
C THR A 186 15.53 3.14 -18.45
N LEU A 187 14.31 2.69 -18.16
CA LEU A 187 13.47 2.00 -19.14
C LEU A 187 12.07 2.62 -19.20
N THR A 188 11.70 3.18 -20.36
CA THR A 188 10.36 3.72 -20.57
C THR A 188 9.35 2.62 -20.86
N ILE A 189 8.07 2.91 -20.67
CA ILE A 189 6.97 1.99 -21.03
C ILE A 189 7.01 1.62 -22.51
N ARG A 190 7.48 2.52 -23.38
CA ARG A 190 7.59 2.27 -24.83
C ARG A 190 8.73 1.31 -25.14
N ASP A 191 9.86 1.46 -24.45
CA ASP A 191 11.03 0.59 -24.64
C ASP A 191 10.81 -0.81 -24.04
N ALA A 192 10.04 -0.88 -22.95
CA ALA A 192 9.64 -2.13 -22.30
C ALA A 192 8.44 -2.84 -22.97
N ALA A 193 7.86 -2.24 -24.02
CA ALA A 193 6.62 -2.74 -24.59
C ALA A 193 6.83 -4.07 -25.33
N ALA A 194 5.95 -5.04 -25.07
CA ALA A 194 5.88 -6.26 -25.85
C ALA A 194 5.44 -5.98 -27.31
N PRO A 195 5.66 -6.92 -28.25
CA PRO A 195 5.16 -6.79 -29.61
C PRO A 195 3.66 -6.51 -29.67
N GLU A 196 3.24 -5.68 -30.64
CA GLU A 196 1.85 -5.17 -30.71
C GLU A 196 0.80 -6.28 -30.75
N ALA A 197 1.09 -7.40 -31.44
CA ALA A 197 0.20 -8.55 -31.49
C ALA A 197 -0.08 -9.14 -30.09
N SER A 198 0.95 -9.27 -29.25
CA SER A 198 0.82 -9.76 -27.88
C SER A 198 0.08 -8.77 -26.99
N LEU A 199 0.34 -7.46 -27.15
CA LEU A 199 -0.39 -6.41 -26.42
C LEU A 199 -1.87 -6.38 -26.76
N ARG A 200 -2.23 -6.48 -28.05
CA ARG A 200 -3.64 -6.55 -28.50
C ARG A 200 -4.33 -7.80 -27.93
N PHE A 201 -3.66 -8.95 -27.95
CA PHE A 201 -4.18 -10.17 -27.35
C PHE A 201 -4.44 -10.00 -25.85
N MET A 202 -3.46 -9.48 -25.09
CA MET A 202 -3.61 -9.20 -23.66
C MET A 202 -4.71 -8.16 -23.37
N LEU A 203 -4.87 -7.15 -24.23
CA LEU A 203 -5.92 -6.13 -24.10
C LEU A 203 -7.32 -6.77 -24.19
N PHE A 204 -7.57 -7.59 -25.22
CA PHE A 204 -8.87 -8.27 -25.36
C PHE A 204 -9.13 -9.24 -24.21
N ALA A 205 -8.12 -10.00 -23.79
CA ALA A 205 -8.22 -10.85 -22.61
C ALA A 205 -8.58 -10.03 -21.36
N GLY A 206 -7.91 -8.89 -21.14
CA GLY A 206 -8.16 -8.00 -20.01
C GLY A 206 -9.56 -7.40 -20.02
N VAL A 207 -10.05 -6.93 -21.18
CA VAL A 207 -11.40 -6.35 -21.33
C VAL A 207 -12.50 -7.36 -21.03
N VAL A 208 -12.27 -8.66 -21.21
CA VAL A 208 -13.25 -9.70 -20.86
C VAL A 208 -13.06 -10.19 -19.43
N VAL A 209 -11.84 -10.53 -19.04
CA VAL A 209 -11.54 -11.16 -17.75
C VAL A 209 -11.71 -10.18 -16.59
N LEU A 210 -11.24 -8.93 -16.71
CA LEU A 210 -11.32 -7.96 -15.62
C LEU A 210 -12.77 -7.65 -15.21
N PRO A 211 -13.73 -7.39 -16.13
CA PRO A 211 -15.12 -7.21 -15.74
C PRO A 211 -15.74 -8.45 -15.10
N VAL A 212 -15.42 -9.66 -15.58
CA VAL A 212 -15.93 -10.90 -14.98
C VAL A 212 -15.44 -11.05 -13.54
N VAL A 213 -14.15 -10.84 -13.30
CA VAL A 213 -13.57 -10.86 -11.95
C VAL A 213 -14.17 -9.77 -11.08
N ALA A 214 -14.40 -8.56 -11.62
CA ALA A 214 -15.03 -7.46 -10.89
C ALA A 214 -16.48 -7.78 -10.52
N ILE A 215 -17.30 -8.30 -11.45
CA ILE A 215 -18.68 -8.68 -11.20
C ILE A 215 -18.75 -9.77 -10.13
N TYR A 216 -17.93 -10.81 -10.24
CA TYR A 216 -17.86 -11.86 -9.24
C TYR A 216 -17.50 -11.30 -7.87
N THR A 217 -16.46 -10.46 -7.79
CA THR A 217 -16.00 -9.85 -6.55
C THR A 217 -17.08 -8.97 -5.92
N ILE A 218 -17.72 -8.09 -6.73
CA ILE A 218 -18.84 -7.25 -6.27
C ILE A 218 -20.00 -8.11 -5.78
N GLY A 219 -20.35 -9.18 -6.49
CA GLY A 219 -21.40 -10.12 -6.09
C GLY A 219 -21.13 -10.76 -4.73
N VAL A 220 -19.89 -11.21 -4.49
CA VAL A 220 -19.47 -11.76 -3.19
C VAL A 220 -19.56 -10.70 -2.09
N TYR A 221 -19.06 -9.49 -2.32
CA TYR A 221 -19.15 -8.40 -1.33
C TYR A 221 -20.58 -7.97 -1.04
N TRP A 222 -21.44 -7.97 -2.04
CA TRP A 222 -22.86 -7.65 -1.89
C TRP A 222 -23.59 -8.72 -1.09
N LEU A 223 -23.29 -10.01 -1.36
CA LEU A 223 -23.85 -11.13 -0.62
C LEU A 223 -23.43 -11.12 0.86
N PHE A 224 -22.16 -10.82 1.15
CA PHE A 224 -21.60 -10.78 2.51
C PHE A 224 -21.48 -9.35 3.08
N ARG A 225 -22.44 -8.48 2.77
CA ARG A 225 -22.39 -7.06 3.20
C ARG A 225 -22.57 -6.84 4.70
N GLY A 226 -23.19 -7.79 5.40
CA GLY A 226 -23.48 -7.72 6.84
C GLY A 226 -22.22 -7.59 7.71
N LYS A 227 -22.42 -7.13 8.94
CA LYS A 227 -21.38 -7.11 9.98
C LYS A 227 -21.32 -8.46 10.68
N VAL A 228 -20.14 -8.81 11.18
CA VAL A 228 -19.92 -10.02 11.97
C VAL A 228 -20.12 -9.65 13.43
N ALA A 229 -21.20 -10.16 14.03
CA ALA A 229 -21.46 -10.01 15.46
C ALA A 229 -20.62 -11.02 16.26
N SER A 230 -20.10 -10.62 17.41
CA SER A 230 -19.52 -11.53 18.39
C SER A 230 -20.65 -12.25 19.14
N THR A 231 -21.31 -13.20 18.48
CA THR A 231 -22.04 -14.22 19.24
C THR A 231 -20.96 -15.10 19.86
N GLU A 232 -20.93 -15.19 21.20
CA GLU A 232 -20.05 -16.10 21.93
C GLU A 232 -20.07 -17.47 21.24
N GLU A 233 -18.92 -17.91 20.72
CA GLU A 233 -18.75 -19.30 20.32
C GLU A 233 -18.91 -20.15 21.59
N PRO A 234 -19.87 -21.09 21.66
CA PRO A 234 -19.98 -22.04 22.76
C PRO A 234 -18.77 -22.98 22.84
#